data_AF-A0A2D6X3V0-F1
#
_entry.id   AF-A0A2D6X3V0-F1
#
_cell.length_a   1.000
_cell.length_b   1.000
_cell.length_c   1.000
_cell.angle_alpha   90.00
_cell.angle_beta   90.00
_cell.angle_gamma   90.00
#
_symmetry.space_group_name_H-M   'P 1'
#
loop_
_entity.id
_entity.type
_entity.pdbx_description
1 polymer ?
#
loop_
_entity_poly.entity_id
_entity_poly.type
_entity_poly.pdbx_seq_one_letter_code
_entity_poly.pdbx_strand_id
1 'polypeptide(L)'
;MFNEAETNDVLTKVRRTRNTSDRGEITSKSFRYMRVQEQQAAETELLNIENRLNEPEWVQSRITGEGRKSLVNRARILRRDLNELAVPTDLAGPAKNALYKRLLHLRDTIREDMPPHEIMRRNPAGAVDWHTRWQNKNKDAILEYKNIVHALNPGDTSKDIANIELIRPSMLQPGQSTFMADAQIPGHMAYTSVPDENWERTFGHLHNLNSPLETADGPSLDEITEARDRDDDGAVAVEGNAVSIIASEIKALGARMEALEKPKPRPKRVMPQEERERRNKILRDARAAKRVKTLNEAAELKARVTGGADVDSDVDDGADVPDSTE
;
A
#
# COMPACT_ATOMS: atom_id res chain seq x y z
N MET A 1 -27.76 -25.27 -3.60
CA MET A 1 -26.55 -25.53 -2.79
C MET A 1 -25.44 -24.69 -3.39
N PHE A 2 -24.94 -23.68 -2.67
CA PHE A 2 -23.79 -22.92 -3.15
C PHE A 2 -22.54 -23.79 -3.10
N ASN A 3 -21.67 -23.62 -4.09
CA ASN A 3 -20.57 -24.52 -4.35
C ASN A 3 -19.40 -24.21 -3.39
N GLU A 4 -19.04 -25.16 -2.53
CA GLU A 4 -17.89 -25.04 -1.62
C GLU A 4 -16.60 -24.68 -2.39
N ALA A 5 -16.52 -25.11 -3.65
CA ALA A 5 -15.46 -24.75 -4.59
C ALA A 5 -15.33 -23.24 -4.82
N GLU A 6 -16.43 -22.50 -4.98
CA GLU A 6 -16.40 -21.04 -5.18
C GLU A 6 -15.90 -20.32 -3.93
N THR A 7 -16.33 -20.78 -2.75
CA THR A 7 -15.88 -20.23 -1.47
C THR A 7 -14.37 -20.43 -1.30
N ASN A 8 -13.88 -21.63 -1.63
CA ASN A 8 -12.46 -21.95 -1.56
C ASN A 8 -11.64 -21.17 -2.59
N ASP A 9 -12.15 -20.95 -3.81
CA ASP A 9 -11.48 -20.11 -4.82
C ASP A 9 -11.31 -18.67 -4.34
N VAL A 10 -12.38 -18.07 -3.79
CA VAL A 10 -12.32 -16.71 -3.22
C VAL A 10 -11.32 -16.64 -2.08
N LEU A 11 -11.37 -17.57 -1.12
CA LEU A 11 -10.41 -17.61 -0.01
C LEU A 11 -8.97 -17.77 -0.49
N THR A 12 -8.76 -18.60 -1.51
CA THR A 12 -7.43 -18.83 -2.10
C THR A 12 -6.92 -17.57 -2.80
N LYS A 13 -7.79 -16.88 -3.55
CA LYS A 13 -7.45 -15.60 -4.18
C LYS A 13 -7.07 -14.53 -3.17
N VAL A 14 -7.85 -14.39 -2.09
CA VAL A 14 -7.60 -13.40 -1.03
C VAL A 14 -6.26 -13.64 -0.31
N ARG A 15 -5.94 -14.92 -0.06
CA ARG A 15 -4.67 -15.34 0.57
C ARG A 15 -3.45 -15.20 -0.32
N ARG A 16 -3.63 -15.09 -1.64
CA ARG A 16 -2.54 -15.19 -2.60
C ARG A 16 -1.68 -13.93 -2.57
N THR A 17 -0.67 -13.85 -1.70
CA THR A 17 0.36 -12.81 -1.80
C THR A 17 1.24 -13.09 -3.02
N ARG A 18 1.10 -12.32 -4.10
CA ARG A 18 1.90 -12.51 -5.32
C ARG A 18 3.39 -12.26 -5.05
N ASN A 19 4.16 -13.33 -5.06
CA ASN A 19 5.58 -13.28 -5.40
C ASN A 19 5.71 -13.55 -6.90
N THR A 20 5.39 -12.57 -7.75
CA THR A 20 5.66 -12.71 -9.20
C THR A 20 7.07 -12.23 -9.51
N SER A 21 7.97 -13.17 -9.78
CA SER A 21 9.24 -12.91 -10.46
C SER A 21 9.15 -13.36 -11.92
N ASP A 22 8.53 -12.56 -12.79
CA ASP A 22 8.55 -12.86 -14.23
C ASP A 22 9.93 -12.58 -14.88
N ARG A 23 10.87 -11.96 -14.16
CA ARG A 23 12.20 -11.58 -14.67
C ARG A 23 13.40 -11.88 -13.75
N GLY A 24 13.22 -12.70 -12.72
CA GLY A 24 14.30 -13.00 -11.76
C GLY A 24 14.64 -11.87 -10.78
N GLU A 25 14.00 -10.70 -10.91
CA GLU A 25 13.88 -9.74 -9.81
C GLU A 25 12.63 -10.11 -9.01
N ILE A 26 12.83 -10.46 -7.74
CA ILE A 26 11.74 -10.65 -6.78
C ILE A 26 11.21 -9.26 -6.43
N THR A 27 10.41 -8.68 -7.31
CA THR A 27 9.52 -7.59 -6.89
C THR A 27 8.26 -8.26 -6.35
N SER A 28 8.24 -8.54 -5.05
CA SER A 28 7.03 -8.99 -4.36
C SER A 28 5.96 -7.90 -4.46
N LYS A 29 5.19 -7.88 -5.55
CA LYS A 29 3.99 -7.06 -5.63
C LYS A 29 2.94 -7.77 -4.80
N SER A 30 2.79 -7.34 -3.56
CA SER A 30 1.68 -7.75 -2.70
C SER A 30 0.38 -7.72 -3.50
N PHE A 31 -0.27 -8.87 -3.65
CA PHE A 31 -1.57 -8.97 -4.30
C PHE A 31 -2.56 -8.17 -3.45
N ARG A 32 -3.15 -7.16 -4.06
CA ARG A 32 -4.12 -6.28 -3.45
C ARG A 32 -5.25 -6.11 -4.45
N TYR A 33 -6.49 -6.29 -4.00
CA TYR A 33 -7.62 -5.91 -4.84
C TYR A 33 -7.56 -4.43 -5.19
N MET A 34 -7.85 -4.10 -6.44
CA MET A 34 -7.95 -2.72 -6.88
C MET A 34 -9.13 -2.05 -6.17
N ARG A 35 -8.96 -0.80 -5.75
CA ARG A 35 -10.09 0.04 -5.31
C ARG A 35 -11.03 0.30 -6.49
N VAL A 36 -12.27 0.64 -6.20
CA VAL A 36 -13.26 1.03 -7.23
C VAL A 36 -12.71 2.11 -8.16
N GLN A 37 -12.08 3.16 -7.62
CA GLN A 37 -11.45 4.22 -8.42
C GLN A 37 -10.27 3.72 -9.27
N GLU A 38 -9.48 2.79 -8.74
CA GLU A 38 -8.35 2.17 -9.45
C GLU A 38 -8.85 1.28 -10.59
N GLN A 39 -9.95 0.54 -10.38
CA GLN A 39 -10.63 -0.27 -11.40
C GLN A 39 -11.16 0.63 -12.52
N GLN A 40 -11.93 1.68 -12.18
CA GLN A 40 -12.46 2.64 -13.15
C GLN A 40 -11.34 3.34 -13.94
N ALA A 41 -10.24 3.71 -13.28
CA ALA A 41 -9.08 4.28 -13.96
C ALA A 41 -8.43 3.27 -14.92
N ALA A 42 -8.32 2.00 -14.53
CA ALA A 42 -7.77 0.95 -15.39
C ALA A 42 -8.69 0.63 -16.57
N GLU A 43 -10.01 0.62 -16.37
CA GLU A 43 -11.01 0.42 -17.43
C GLU A 43 -11.01 1.56 -18.44
N THR A 44 -10.99 2.81 -17.97
CA THR A 44 -10.90 3.99 -18.84
C THR A 44 -9.57 4.04 -19.60
N GLU A 45 -8.45 3.70 -18.95
CA GLU A 45 -7.15 3.59 -19.63
C GLU A 45 -7.19 2.50 -20.72
N LEU A 46 -7.76 1.33 -20.41
CA LEU A 46 -7.91 0.23 -21.36
C LEU A 46 -8.77 0.63 -22.55
N LEU A 47 -9.92 1.26 -22.31
CA LEU A 47 -10.80 1.77 -23.37
C LEU A 47 -10.08 2.80 -24.25
N ASN A 48 -9.33 3.72 -23.64
CA ASN A 48 -8.54 4.72 -24.38
C ASN A 48 -7.45 4.07 -25.25
N ILE A 49 -6.79 3.01 -24.76
CA ILE A 49 -5.81 2.25 -25.54
C ILE A 49 -6.49 1.51 -26.69
N GLU A 50 -7.62 0.87 -26.45
CA GLU A 50 -8.38 0.15 -27.48
C GLU A 50 -8.88 1.09 -28.57
N ASN A 51 -9.41 2.27 -28.19
CA ASN A 51 -9.81 3.30 -29.13
C ASN A 51 -8.62 3.73 -30.01
N ARG A 52 -7.46 4.01 -29.43
CA ARG A 52 -6.22 4.36 -30.19
C ARG A 52 -5.75 3.24 -31.11
N LEU A 53 -5.91 1.98 -30.71
CA LEU A 53 -5.53 0.83 -31.53
C LEU A 53 -6.53 0.57 -32.68
N ASN A 54 -7.77 1.03 -32.53
CA ASN A 54 -8.86 0.89 -33.50
C ASN A 54 -9.11 2.14 -34.35
N GLU A 55 -8.34 3.23 -34.14
CA GLU A 55 -8.41 4.43 -34.96
C GLU A 55 -8.15 4.12 -36.45
N PRO A 56 -8.66 4.92 -37.40
CA PRO A 56 -8.45 4.68 -38.83
C PRO A 56 -6.96 4.75 -39.21
N GLU A 57 -6.57 4.04 -40.28
CA GLU A 57 -5.15 3.82 -40.67
C GLU A 57 -4.31 5.10 -40.76
N TRP A 58 -4.90 6.21 -41.22
CA TRP A 58 -4.20 7.49 -41.34
C TRP A 58 -3.75 8.04 -39.98
N VAL A 59 -4.46 7.75 -38.88
CA VAL A 59 -4.01 8.09 -37.52
C VAL A 59 -3.01 7.06 -37.01
N GLN A 60 -3.24 5.78 -37.29
CA GLN A 60 -2.33 4.70 -36.89
C GLN A 60 -0.93 4.87 -37.48
N SER A 61 -0.81 5.45 -38.69
CA SER A 61 0.47 5.74 -39.34
C SER A 61 1.37 6.69 -38.52
N ARG A 62 0.78 7.49 -37.61
CA ARG A 62 1.51 8.38 -36.68
C ARG A 62 2.10 7.63 -35.48
N ILE A 63 1.62 6.41 -35.21
CA ILE A 63 2.09 5.58 -34.11
C ILE A 63 3.27 4.74 -34.61
N THR A 64 4.43 4.90 -33.98
CA THR A 64 5.59 4.06 -34.30
C THR A 64 5.29 2.58 -34.02
N GLY A 65 5.91 1.66 -34.77
CA GLY A 65 5.71 0.22 -34.54
C GLY A 65 6.06 -0.22 -33.12
N GLU A 66 7.02 0.44 -32.48
CA GLU A 66 7.37 0.24 -31.07
C GLU A 66 6.29 0.77 -30.12
N GLY A 67 5.74 1.96 -30.41
CA GLY A 67 4.60 2.53 -29.68
C GLY A 67 3.38 1.60 -29.71
N ARG A 68 3.05 1.03 -30.87
CA ARG A 68 1.97 0.06 -31.01
C ARG A 68 2.19 -1.20 -30.16
N LYS A 69 3.41 -1.76 -30.18
CA LYS A 69 3.78 -2.92 -29.34
C LYS A 69 3.67 -2.61 -27.85
N SER A 70 4.04 -1.39 -27.44
CA SER A 70 3.90 -0.92 -26.06
C SER A 70 2.43 -0.86 -25.63
N LEU A 71 1.56 -0.27 -26.46
CA LEU A 71 0.12 -0.18 -26.20
C LEU A 71 -0.54 -1.56 -26.09
N VAL A 72 -0.24 -2.49 -26.99
CA VAL A 72 -0.77 -3.86 -26.94
C VAL A 72 -0.32 -4.56 -25.66
N ASN A 73 0.95 -4.42 -25.28
CA ASN A 73 1.44 -4.99 -24.02
C ASN A 73 0.77 -4.37 -22.81
N ARG A 74 0.55 -3.04 -22.80
CA ARG A 74 -0.14 -2.34 -21.73
C ARG A 74 -1.60 -2.80 -21.60
N ALA A 75 -2.34 -2.89 -22.71
CA ALA A 75 -3.70 -3.42 -22.73
C ALA A 75 -3.77 -4.86 -22.19
N ARG A 76 -2.84 -5.72 -22.60
CA ARG A 76 -2.75 -7.10 -22.09
C ARG A 76 -2.53 -7.14 -20.57
N ILE A 77 -1.66 -6.28 -20.04
CA ILE A 77 -1.41 -6.18 -18.60
C ILE A 77 -2.67 -5.69 -17.88
N LEU A 78 -3.31 -4.62 -18.36
CA LEU A 78 -4.53 -4.08 -17.75
C LEU A 78 -5.68 -5.10 -17.74
N ARG A 79 -5.90 -5.83 -18.84
CA ARG A 79 -6.91 -6.91 -18.89
C ARG A 79 -6.64 -7.99 -17.87
N ARG A 80 -5.37 -8.42 -17.75
CA ARG A 80 -4.97 -9.41 -16.75
C ARG A 80 -5.20 -8.88 -15.34
N ASP A 81 -4.77 -7.65 -15.07
CA ASP A 81 -4.84 -7.05 -13.75
C ASP A 81 -6.31 -6.79 -13.35
N LEU A 82 -7.20 -6.35 -14.27
CA LEU A 82 -8.64 -6.24 -14.03
C LEU A 82 -9.27 -7.60 -13.73
N ASN A 83 -8.97 -8.64 -14.51
CA ASN A 83 -9.53 -9.97 -14.29
C ASN A 83 -9.07 -10.61 -12.96
N GLU A 84 -7.83 -10.35 -12.55
CA GLU A 84 -7.25 -10.97 -11.35
C GLU A 84 -7.46 -10.15 -10.07
N LEU A 85 -7.46 -8.82 -10.17
CA LEU A 85 -7.46 -7.90 -9.03
C LEU A 85 -8.78 -7.15 -8.84
N ALA A 86 -9.79 -7.38 -9.69
CA ALA A 86 -11.14 -6.87 -9.43
C ALA A 86 -11.70 -7.45 -8.13
N VAL A 87 -12.37 -6.59 -7.37
CA VAL A 87 -13.10 -6.99 -6.17
C VAL A 87 -14.32 -7.83 -6.59
N PRO A 88 -14.54 -9.02 -6.01
CA PRO A 88 -15.75 -9.78 -6.27
C PRO A 88 -17.00 -9.00 -5.80
N THR A 89 -17.92 -8.70 -6.71
CA THR A 89 -19.17 -7.97 -6.39
C THR A 89 -20.24 -8.89 -5.81
N ASP A 90 -20.36 -10.11 -6.35
CA ASP A 90 -21.47 -11.02 -6.08
C ASP A 90 -21.04 -12.21 -5.21
N LEU A 91 -20.58 -11.92 -3.98
CA LEU A 91 -20.24 -12.98 -3.03
C LEU A 91 -21.49 -13.62 -2.43
N ALA A 92 -21.58 -14.95 -2.54
CA ALA A 92 -22.61 -15.75 -1.88
C ALA A 92 -22.54 -15.66 -0.35
N GLY A 93 -23.68 -15.83 0.33
CA GLY A 93 -23.77 -15.78 1.80
C GLY A 93 -22.79 -16.70 2.54
N PRO A 94 -22.64 -17.99 2.16
CA PRO A 94 -21.66 -18.88 2.77
C PRO A 94 -20.21 -18.40 2.62
N ALA A 95 -19.86 -17.86 1.44
CA ALA A 95 -18.54 -17.31 1.19
C ALA A 95 -18.27 -16.06 2.04
N LYS A 96 -19.25 -15.15 2.16
CA LYS A 96 -19.18 -13.99 3.06
C LYS A 96 -18.96 -14.41 4.52
N ASN A 97 -19.67 -15.44 4.99
CA ASN A 97 -19.50 -15.96 6.34
C ASN A 97 -18.11 -16.55 6.57
N ALA A 98 -17.56 -17.29 5.61
CA ALA A 98 -16.20 -17.83 5.69
C ALA A 98 -15.15 -16.71 5.73
N LEU A 99 -15.30 -15.70 4.88
CA LEU A 99 -14.46 -14.50 4.87
C LEU A 99 -14.53 -13.74 6.20
N TYR A 100 -15.72 -13.58 6.76
CA TYR A 100 -15.91 -12.91 8.05
C TYR A 100 -15.21 -13.67 9.20
N LYS A 101 -15.34 -15.00 9.25
CA LYS A 101 -14.61 -15.84 10.22
C LYS A 101 -13.10 -15.67 10.08
N ARG A 102 -12.59 -15.64 8.84
CA ARG A 102 -11.16 -15.42 8.57
C ARG A 102 -10.73 -14.01 8.97
N LEU A 103 -11.55 -13.00 8.72
CA LEU A 103 -11.31 -11.61 9.12
C LEU A 103 -11.15 -11.49 10.64
N LEU A 104 -12.03 -12.12 11.43
CA LEU A 104 -11.93 -12.09 12.89
C LEU A 104 -10.62 -12.71 13.38
N HIS A 105 -10.26 -13.89 12.85
CA HIS A 105 -9.00 -14.55 13.20
C HIS A 105 -7.77 -13.71 12.82
N LEU A 106 -7.77 -13.09 11.62
CA LEU A 106 -6.70 -12.19 11.20
C LEU A 106 -6.62 -10.96 12.10
N ARG A 107 -7.76 -10.39 12.50
CA ARG A 107 -7.78 -9.24 13.41
C ARG A 107 -7.07 -9.56 14.72
N ASP A 108 -7.35 -10.73 15.29
CA ASP A 108 -6.74 -11.13 16.56
C ASP A 108 -5.23 -11.41 16.39
N THR A 109 -4.86 -12.08 15.29
CA THR A 109 -3.44 -12.33 14.94
C THR A 109 -2.66 -11.02 14.72
N ILE A 110 -3.23 -10.08 13.99
CA ILE A 110 -2.60 -8.79 13.66
C ILE A 110 -2.45 -7.92 14.90
N ARG A 111 -3.41 -8.00 15.85
CA ARG A 111 -3.36 -7.27 17.13
C ARG A 111 -2.28 -7.79 18.06
N GLU A 112 -1.85 -9.05 17.91
CA GLU A 112 -0.74 -9.60 18.67
C GLU A 112 0.52 -8.77 18.43
N ASP A 113 1.14 -8.29 19.52
CA ASP A 113 2.34 -7.46 19.49
C ASP A 113 2.18 -6.12 18.73
N MET A 114 0.95 -5.68 18.46
CA MET A 114 0.71 -4.37 17.85
C MET A 114 0.90 -3.26 18.91
N PRO A 115 1.74 -2.25 18.64
CA PRO A 115 1.87 -1.10 19.55
C PRO A 115 0.50 -0.42 19.75
N PRO A 116 0.07 -0.13 20.99
CA PRO A 116 -1.19 0.57 21.22
C PRO A 116 -1.19 2.01 20.72
N HIS A 117 -2.38 2.60 20.55
CA HIS A 117 -2.55 3.98 20.10
C HIS A 117 -1.75 4.98 20.95
N GLU A 118 -1.74 4.80 22.26
CA GLU A 118 -1.07 5.69 23.19
C GLU A 118 0.44 5.65 23.03
N ILE A 119 1.02 4.47 22.80
CA ILE A 119 2.45 4.33 22.56
C ILE A 119 2.84 4.99 21.25
N MET A 120 2.06 4.78 20.19
CA MET A 120 2.30 5.44 18.90
C MET A 120 2.18 6.97 19.00
N ARG A 121 1.29 7.47 19.85
CA ARG A 121 1.09 8.90 20.08
C ARG A 121 2.19 9.52 20.95
N ARG A 122 2.62 8.84 22.01
CA ARG A 122 3.76 9.29 22.86
C ARG A 122 5.08 9.23 22.11
N ASN A 123 5.20 8.24 21.22
CA ASN A 123 6.41 7.92 20.47
C ASN A 123 7.67 7.84 21.35
N PRO A 124 7.69 6.99 22.40
CA PRO A 124 8.89 6.79 23.20
C PRO A 124 10.02 6.21 22.32
N ALA A 125 11.26 6.35 22.78
CA ALA A 125 12.41 5.79 22.08
C ALA A 125 12.21 4.29 21.78
N GLY A 126 12.35 3.89 20.51
CA GLY A 126 12.14 2.51 20.05
C GLY A 126 10.71 2.14 19.63
N ALA A 127 9.70 3.01 19.83
CA ALA A 127 8.33 2.72 19.39
C ALA A 127 8.21 2.54 17.87
N VAL A 128 8.92 3.36 17.09
CA VAL A 128 8.98 3.24 15.62
C VAL A 128 9.59 1.89 15.19
N ASP A 129 10.66 1.46 15.86
CA ASP A 129 11.30 0.18 15.58
C ASP A 129 10.39 -0.99 15.92
N TRP A 130 9.68 -0.92 17.07
CA TRP A 130 8.67 -1.90 17.45
C TRP A 130 7.57 -1.99 16.40
N HIS A 131 7.01 -0.84 15.99
CA HIS A 131 5.99 -0.80 14.93
C HIS A 131 6.50 -1.37 13.61
N THR A 132 7.72 -1.02 13.20
CA THR A 132 8.33 -1.50 11.95
C THR A 132 8.55 -3.02 11.99
N ARG A 133 9.06 -3.55 13.10
CA ARG A 133 9.25 -5.01 13.29
C ARG A 133 7.91 -5.75 13.25
N TRP A 134 6.91 -5.24 13.98
CA TRP A 134 5.56 -5.78 13.98
C TRP A 134 4.94 -5.76 12.57
N GLN A 135 5.05 -4.65 11.86
CA GLN A 135 4.49 -4.50 10.51
C GLN A 135 5.15 -5.46 9.52
N ASN A 136 6.47 -5.62 9.60
CA ASN A 136 7.20 -6.55 8.75
C ASN A 136 6.84 -8.01 9.04
N LYS A 137 6.67 -8.38 10.32
CA LYS A 137 6.24 -9.72 10.76
C LYS A 137 4.82 -10.03 10.25
N ASN A 138 3.91 -9.07 10.33
CA ASN A 138 2.49 -9.25 10.01
C ASN A 138 2.09 -8.83 8.60
N LYS A 139 3.05 -8.48 7.72
CA LYS A 139 2.77 -7.86 6.42
C LYS A 139 1.77 -8.64 5.57
N ASP A 140 1.93 -9.96 5.49
CA ASP A 140 1.07 -10.82 4.69
C ASP A 140 -0.35 -10.92 5.27
N ALA A 141 -0.47 -11.04 6.59
CA ALA A 141 -1.75 -11.04 7.29
C ALA A 141 -2.50 -9.70 7.11
N ILE A 142 -1.77 -8.57 7.16
CA ILE A 142 -2.34 -7.23 6.94
C ILE A 142 -2.87 -7.09 5.51
N LEU A 143 -2.17 -7.63 4.52
CA LEU A 143 -2.61 -7.62 3.12
C LEU A 143 -3.85 -8.49 2.91
N GLU A 144 -3.86 -9.70 3.49
CA GLU A 144 -5.04 -10.58 3.47
C GLU A 144 -6.23 -9.88 4.12
N TYR A 145 -6.04 -9.29 5.31
CA TYR A 145 -7.08 -8.52 6.01
C TYR A 145 -7.67 -7.42 5.13
N LYS A 146 -6.81 -6.60 4.49
CA LYS A 146 -7.26 -5.52 3.60
C LYS A 146 -8.05 -6.04 2.41
N ASN A 147 -7.62 -7.16 1.82
CA ASN A 147 -8.32 -7.79 0.71
C ASN A 147 -9.69 -8.33 1.13
N ILE A 148 -9.80 -8.97 2.30
CA ILE A 148 -11.10 -9.42 2.82
C ILE A 148 -12.03 -8.23 3.07
N VAL A 149 -11.56 -7.15 3.69
CA VAL A 149 -12.38 -5.97 3.97
C VAL A 149 -12.92 -5.36 2.67
N HIS A 150 -12.09 -5.26 1.63
CA HIS A 150 -12.54 -4.81 0.31
C HIS A 150 -13.55 -5.78 -0.33
N ALA A 151 -13.32 -7.09 -0.23
CA ALA A 151 -14.24 -8.10 -0.76
C ALA A 151 -15.60 -8.09 -0.05
N LEU A 152 -15.63 -7.86 1.26
CA LEU A 152 -16.89 -7.79 2.03
C LEU A 152 -17.69 -6.51 1.77
N ASN A 153 -17.05 -5.44 1.33
CA ASN A 153 -17.66 -4.14 1.09
C ASN A 153 -17.43 -3.67 -0.36
N PRO A 154 -17.96 -4.38 -1.36
CA PRO A 154 -17.83 -3.96 -2.75
C PRO A 154 -18.54 -2.61 -2.95
N GLY A 155 -17.90 -1.67 -3.65
CA GLY A 155 -18.47 -0.36 -3.95
C GLY A 155 -18.12 0.76 -2.97
N ASP A 156 -17.61 0.45 -1.78
CA ASP A 156 -17.16 1.50 -0.85
C ASP A 156 -15.83 2.11 -1.36
N THR A 157 -15.85 3.43 -1.53
CA THR A 157 -14.72 4.23 -2.04
C THR A 157 -13.90 4.87 -0.91
N SER A 158 -14.31 4.68 0.34
CA SER A 158 -13.66 5.26 1.51
C SER A 158 -12.21 4.80 1.60
N LYS A 159 -11.30 5.78 1.69
CA LYS A 159 -9.85 5.53 1.80
C LYS A 159 -9.51 4.69 3.03
N ASP A 160 -10.28 4.87 4.10
CA ASP A 160 -10.02 4.32 5.43
C ASP A 160 -10.72 2.99 5.73
N ILE A 161 -11.51 2.45 4.79
CA ILE A 161 -12.29 1.23 5.04
C ILE A 161 -11.43 0.06 5.54
N ALA A 162 -10.27 -0.13 4.90
CA ALA A 162 -9.32 -1.19 5.20
C ALA A 162 -8.10 -0.65 5.98
N ASN A 163 -8.25 0.49 6.65
CA ASN A 163 -7.18 1.04 7.48
C ASN A 163 -6.95 0.15 8.71
N ILE A 164 -5.69 -0.23 8.94
CA ILE A 164 -5.31 -1.07 10.07
C ILE A 164 -5.39 -0.33 11.40
N GLU A 165 -5.32 0.99 11.39
CA GLU A 165 -5.46 1.81 12.59
C GLU A 165 -6.83 1.62 13.26
N LEU A 166 -7.86 1.21 12.53
CA LEU A 166 -9.20 0.92 13.08
C LEU A 166 -9.22 -0.24 14.07
N ILE A 167 -8.26 -1.16 13.98
CA ILE A 167 -8.18 -2.34 14.85
C ILE A 167 -7.07 -2.23 15.89
N ARG A 168 -6.35 -1.10 15.94
CA ARG A 168 -5.25 -0.93 16.89
C ARG A 168 -5.77 -0.94 18.34
N PRO A 169 -5.09 -1.65 19.27
CA PRO A 169 -5.51 -1.65 20.66
C PRO A 169 -5.35 -0.27 21.29
N SER A 170 -6.26 0.05 22.19
CA SER A 170 -6.21 1.22 23.07
C SER A 170 -5.91 0.71 24.47
N MET A 171 -4.92 1.29 25.17
CA MET A 171 -4.63 0.98 26.58
C MET A 171 -5.67 1.60 27.51
N LEU A 172 -6.21 2.75 27.13
CA LEU A 172 -7.22 3.48 27.88
C LEU A 172 -8.62 3.15 27.37
N GLN A 173 -9.60 3.18 28.28
CA GLN A 173 -11.00 3.17 27.88
C GLN A 173 -11.30 4.44 27.06
N PRO A 174 -12.17 4.36 26.04
CA PRO A 174 -12.56 5.53 25.26
C PRO A 174 -13.09 6.64 26.19
N GLY A 175 -12.48 7.82 26.13
CA GLY A 175 -12.85 8.99 26.93
C GLY A 175 -11.92 9.33 28.11
N GLN A 176 -10.88 8.55 28.40
CA GLN A 176 -9.87 8.92 29.40
C GLN A 176 -8.86 9.94 28.82
N SER A 177 -8.40 10.84 29.70
CA SER A 177 -7.56 12.00 29.40
C SER A 177 -6.43 11.72 28.40
N THR A 178 -6.41 12.52 27.34
CA THR A 178 -5.40 12.52 26.28
C THR A 178 -4.11 13.25 26.67
N PHE A 179 -3.98 13.71 27.92
CA PHE A 179 -2.77 14.36 28.39
C PHE A 179 -1.63 13.33 28.52
N MET A 180 -0.51 13.60 27.86
CA MET A 180 0.65 12.71 27.84
C MET A 180 1.91 13.53 28.12
N ALA A 181 2.24 13.66 29.40
CA ALA A 181 3.42 14.40 29.86
C ALA A 181 4.73 13.88 29.24
N ASP A 182 4.81 12.56 29.00
CA ASP A 182 6.00 11.88 28.50
C ASP A 182 6.03 11.74 26.95
N ALA A 183 5.18 12.46 26.22
CA ALA A 183 5.22 12.41 24.76
C ALA A 183 6.45 13.15 24.21
N GLN A 184 7.02 12.67 23.10
CA GLN A 184 8.18 13.31 22.44
C GLN A 184 7.92 14.77 22.08
N ILE A 185 6.69 15.06 21.62
CA ILE A 185 6.15 16.41 21.54
C ILE A 185 5.00 16.42 22.53
N PRO A 186 5.23 16.87 23.78
CA PRO A 186 4.12 17.09 24.69
C PRO A 186 3.21 18.09 24.00
N GLY A 187 1.93 17.74 23.80
CA GLY A 187 0.95 18.71 23.33
C GLY A 187 1.08 19.93 24.23
N HIS A 188 1.13 21.14 23.65
CA HIS A 188 1.22 22.40 24.39
C HIS A 188 0.45 22.22 25.67
N MET A 189 1.12 22.37 26.82
CA MET A 189 0.52 22.13 28.12
C MET A 189 -0.83 22.83 28.10
N ALA A 190 -1.88 22.06 27.84
CA ALA A 190 -3.22 22.57 27.89
C ALA A 190 -3.41 22.62 29.38
N TYR A 191 -3.00 23.73 30.00
CA TYR A 191 -3.20 23.97 31.42
C TYR A 191 -4.68 24.21 31.66
N THR A 192 -5.54 23.35 31.11
CA THR A 192 -6.98 23.33 31.34
C THR A 192 -7.29 23.13 32.82
N SER A 193 -6.31 22.67 33.62
CA SER A 193 -6.39 22.58 35.07
C SER A 193 -5.98 23.85 35.82
N VAL A 194 -5.32 24.82 35.16
CA VAL A 194 -5.03 26.13 35.75
C VAL A 194 -6.10 27.08 35.21
N PRO A 195 -7.07 27.52 36.04
CA PRO A 195 -8.01 28.56 35.62
C PRO A 195 -7.24 29.77 35.08
N ASP A 196 -7.72 30.39 33.99
CA ASP A 196 -7.04 31.54 33.36
C ASP A 196 -6.69 32.63 34.38
N GLU A 197 -7.55 32.82 35.38
CA GLU A 197 -7.39 33.75 36.51
C GLU A 197 -6.09 33.54 37.32
N ASN A 198 -5.56 32.30 37.36
CA ASN A 198 -4.35 31.96 38.11
C ASN A 198 -3.10 31.91 37.22
N TRP A 199 -3.22 32.22 35.93
CA TRP A 199 -2.11 32.11 34.99
C TRP A 199 -0.94 33.03 35.34
N GLU A 200 -1.19 34.32 35.56
CA GLU A 200 -0.16 35.30 35.96
C GLU A 200 0.53 34.90 37.27
N ARG A 201 -0.22 34.35 38.21
CA ARG A 201 0.33 33.90 39.49
C ARG A 201 1.27 32.70 39.33
N THR A 202 0.98 31.82 38.37
CA THR A 202 1.69 30.53 38.20
C THR A 202 2.87 30.66 37.24
N PHE A 203 2.73 31.46 36.18
CA PHE A 203 3.72 31.59 35.09
C PHE A 203 4.29 33.01 34.92
N GLY A 204 3.88 33.96 35.76
CA GLY A 204 4.33 35.35 35.68
C GLY A 204 3.82 36.04 34.41
N HIS A 205 4.75 36.60 33.64
CA HIS A 205 4.51 37.45 32.46
C HIS A 205 4.51 36.68 31.12
N LEU A 206 4.55 35.35 31.17
CA LEU A 206 4.39 34.51 29.97
C LEU A 206 2.91 34.46 29.59
N HIS A 207 2.39 35.51 28.93
CA HIS A 207 1.01 35.49 28.42
C HIS A 207 0.82 34.35 27.41
N ASN A 208 -0.22 33.55 27.63
CA ASN A 208 -0.62 32.55 26.66
C ASN A 208 -1.41 33.23 25.55
N LEU A 209 -0.70 33.72 24.52
CA LEU A 209 -1.29 34.37 23.34
C LEU A 209 -2.35 33.53 22.60
N ASN A 210 -2.51 32.24 22.98
CA ASN A 210 -3.53 31.33 22.47
C ASN A 210 -4.59 30.94 23.54
N SER A 211 -4.70 31.68 24.65
CA SER A 211 -5.75 31.47 25.65
C SER A 211 -7.13 31.87 25.07
N PRO A 212 -8.20 31.12 25.37
CA PRO A 212 -9.56 31.49 24.97
C PRO A 212 -9.97 32.90 25.42
N LEU A 213 -9.46 33.38 26.56
CA LEU A 213 -9.74 34.73 27.07
C LEU A 213 -9.11 35.81 26.17
N GLU A 214 -7.85 35.62 25.80
CA GLU A 214 -7.11 36.54 24.92
C GLU A 214 -7.60 36.46 23.47
N THR A 215 -8.17 35.31 23.06
CA THR A 215 -8.86 35.16 21.78
C THR A 215 -10.25 35.82 21.79
N ALA A 216 -10.87 35.96 22.97
CA ALA A 216 -12.14 36.66 23.15
C ALA A 216 -11.95 38.19 23.27
N ASP A 217 -10.81 38.63 23.83
CA ASP A 217 -10.40 40.04 23.92
C ASP A 217 -9.60 40.51 22.68
N GLY A 218 -9.22 39.58 21.79
CA GLY A 218 -8.65 39.90 20.49
C GLY A 218 -9.67 40.67 19.63
N PRO A 219 -9.21 41.51 18.69
CA PRO A 219 -10.11 42.29 17.85
C PRO A 219 -11.10 41.34 17.18
N SER A 220 -12.39 41.64 17.33
CA SER A 220 -13.45 40.83 16.73
C SER A 220 -13.20 40.74 15.21
N LEU A 221 -13.66 39.66 14.57
CA LEU A 221 -13.47 39.51 13.12
C LEU A 221 -14.00 40.74 12.35
N ASP A 222 -15.04 41.38 12.90
CA ASP A 222 -15.65 42.62 12.42
C ASP A 222 -14.71 43.84 12.58
N GLU A 223 -13.98 43.96 13.70
CA GLU A 223 -12.94 45.00 13.89
C GLU A 223 -11.71 44.78 13.01
N ILE A 224 -11.32 43.54 12.75
CA ILE A 224 -10.23 43.21 11.82
C ILE A 224 -10.62 43.58 10.38
N THR A 225 -11.89 43.38 10.01
CA THR A 225 -12.41 43.82 8.70
C THR A 225 -12.57 45.34 8.63
N GLU A 226 -13.06 46.02 9.67
CA GLU A 226 -13.18 47.48 9.69
C GLU A 226 -11.81 48.19 9.70
N ALA A 227 -10.79 47.63 10.35
CA ALA A 227 -9.43 48.15 10.29
C ALA A 227 -8.84 48.01 8.88
N ARG A 228 -9.24 46.97 8.14
CA ARG A 228 -8.82 46.76 6.76
C ARG A 228 -9.55 47.68 5.78
N ASP A 229 -10.80 48.02 6.07
CA ASP A 229 -11.61 48.93 5.23
C ASP A 229 -11.28 50.41 5.49
N ARG A 230 -10.72 50.78 6.66
CA ARG A 230 -10.30 52.17 6.95
C ARG A 230 -8.99 52.60 6.28
N ASP A 231 -8.17 51.64 5.84
CA ASP A 231 -6.90 51.94 5.16
C ASP A 231 -7.03 52.04 3.62
N ASP A 232 -8.23 51.81 3.06
CA ASP A 232 -8.46 51.83 1.60
C ASP A 232 -8.92 53.18 1.02
N ASP A 233 -9.22 54.19 1.86
CA ASP A 233 -9.59 55.54 1.39
C ASP A 233 -8.36 56.47 1.16
N GLY A 234 -7.14 55.94 1.37
CA GLY A 234 -5.87 56.67 1.29
C GLY A 234 -4.96 56.27 0.14
N ALA A 235 -5.45 55.58 -0.91
CA ALA A 235 -4.64 55.16 -2.06
C ALA A 235 -4.26 56.34 -2.97
N VAL A 236 -3.31 57.16 -2.52
CA VAL A 236 -2.42 57.93 -3.39
C VAL A 236 -1.63 56.93 -4.23
N ALA A 237 -1.67 57.13 -5.55
CA ALA A 237 -1.00 56.33 -6.57
C ALA A 237 0.46 55.95 -6.21
N VAL A 238 0.64 54.75 -5.67
CA VAL A 238 1.93 54.02 -5.62
C VAL A 238 1.73 52.60 -6.17
N GLU A 239 0.78 52.42 -7.07
CA GLU A 239 0.59 51.17 -7.82
C GLU A 239 1.52 51.16 -9.04
N GLY A 240 2.71 50.61 -8.84
CA GLY A 240 3.64 50.33 -9.94
C GLY A 240 4.91 49.62 -9.50
N ASN A 241 5.31 49.80 -8.24
CA ASN A 241 6.60 49.29 -7.78
C ASN A 241 6.49 48.00 -6.94
N ALA A 242 5.53 47.89 -6.02
CA ALA A 242 5.45 46.71 -5.14
C ALA A 242 5.04 45.43 -5.89
N VAL A 243 4.06 45.52 -6.79
CA VAL A 243 3.59 44.36 -7.57
C VAL A 243 4.67 43.89 -8.57
N SER A 244 5.45 44.82 -9.14
CA SER A 244 6.55 44.45 -10.04
C SER A 244 7.75 43.85 -9.29
N ILE A 245 8.04 44.34 -8.08
CA ILE A 245 9.06 43.75 -7.20
C ILE A 245 8.64 42.33 -6.79
N ILE A 246 7.42 42.13 -6.31
CA ILE A 246 6.92 40.81 -5.88
C ILE A 246 6.85 39.85 -7.08
N ALA A 247 6.40 40.30 -8.25
CA ALA A 247 6.39 39.46 -9.45
C ALA A 247 7.81 39.07 -9.91
N SER A 248 8.78 39.98 -9.75
CA SER A 248 10.18 39.69 -10.06
C SER A 248 10.82 38.70 -9.07
N GLU A 249 10.46 38.79 -7.79
CA GLU A 249 10.93 37.84 -6.75
C GLU A 249 10.30 36.46 -6.91
N ILE A 250 9.00 36.37 -7.23
CA ILE A 250 8.33 35.09 -7.52
C ILE A 250 8.97 34.43 -8.75
N LYS A 251 9.28 35.22 -9.80
CA LYS A 251 9.96 34.71 -10.99
C LYS A 251 11.40 34.27 -10.70
N ALA A 252 12.12 34.99 -9.83
CA ALA A 252 13.46 34.62 -9.38
C ALA A 252 13.47 33.37 -8.49
N LEU A 253 12.46 33.19 -7.64
CA LEU A 253 12.27 31.99 -6.82
C LEU A 253 11.91 30.78 -7.67
N GLY A 254 11.06 30.95 -8.68
CA GLY A 254 10.76 29.90 -9.67
C GLY A 254 12.01 29.41 -10.40
N ALA A 255 12.86 30.35 -10.87
CA ALA A 255 14.13 30.00 -11.52
C ALA A 255 15.14 29.33 -10.55
N ARG A 256 15.16 29.72 -9.27
CA ARG A 256 16.00 29.07 -8.24
C ARG A 256 15.53 27.66 -7.90
N MET A 257 14.22 27.45 -7.83
CA MET A 257 13.61 26.13 -7.62
C MET A 257 13.89 25.21 -8.81
N GLU A 258 13.72 25.70 -10.04
CA GLU A 258 14.02 24.94 -11.25
C GLU A 258 15.52 24.59 -11.39
N ALA A 259 16.41 25.47 -10.90
CA ALA A 259 17.85 25.19 -10.83
C ALA A 259 18.22 24.16 -9.73
N LEU A 260 17.40 24.01 -8.70
CA LEU A 260 17.58 23.02 -7.63
C LEU A 260 16.99 21.65 -7.97
N GLU A 261 16.09 21.56 -8.96
CA GLU A 261 15.31 20.35 -9.23
C GLU A 261 15.92 19.37 -10.24
N LYS A 262 17.10 19.66 -10.81
CA LYS A 262 17.86 18.67 -11.58
C LYS A 262 18.99 18.13 -10.71
N PRO A 263 18.76 17.08 -9.89
CA PRO A 263 19.84 16.43 -9.16
C PRO A 263 20.90 16.02 -10.19
N LYS A 264 22.11 16.58 -10.04
CA LYS A 264 23.24 16.22 -10.91
C LYS A 264 23.28 14.69 -10.98
N PRO A 265 23.27 14.08 -12.17
CA PRO A 265 23.22 12.63 -12.30
C PRO A 265 24.38 12.07 -11.49
N ARG A 266 24.06 11.31 -10.44
CA ARG A 266 25.09 10.69 -9.60
C ARG A 266 25.98 9.88 -10.56
N PRO A 267 27.32 10.05 -10.51
CA PRO A 267 28.20 9.29 -11.38
C PRO A 267 27.86 7.81 -11.21
N LYS A 268 27.53 7.14 -12.32
CA LYS A 268 27.23 5.70 -12.30
C LYS A 268 28.44 5.03 -11.66
N ARG A 269 28.24 4.38 -10.51
CA ARG A 269 29.30 3.59 -9.87
C ARG A 269 29.74 2.54 -10.87
N VAL A 270 30.89 2.75 -11.50
CA VAL A 270 31.53 1.77 -12.38
C VAL A 270 32.12 0.73 -11.44
N MET A 271 31.52 -0.46 -11.42
CA MET A 271 32.02 -1.60 -10.67
C MET A 271 33.46 -1.89 -11.13
N PRO A 272 34.45 -1.96 -10.21
CA PRO A 272 35.82 -2.32 -10.53
C PRO A 272 35.88 -3.59 -11.38
N GLN A 273 36.82 -3.66 -12.34
CA GLN A 273 36.90 -4.75 -13.31
C GLN A 273 37.05 -6.12 -12.62
N GLU A 274 37.87 -6.20 -11.56
CA GLU A 274 38.04 -7.41 -10.77
C GLU A 274 36.73 -7.87 -10.10
N GLU A 275 35.93 -6.94 -9.58
CA GLU A 275 34.64 -7.26 -8.95
C GLU A 275 33.64 -7.77 -9.99
N ARG A 276 33.64 -7.19 -11.19
CA ARG A 276 32.84 -7.65 -12.32
C ARG A 276 33.21 -9.06 -12.76
N GLU A 277 34.51 -9.37 -12.81
CA GLU A 277 35.01 -10.71 -13.15
C GLU A 277 34.66 -11.74 -12.07
N ARG A 278 34.81 -11.40 -10.79
CA ARG A 278 34.38 -12.25 -9.66
C ARG A 278 32.88 -12.55 -9.73
N ARG A 279 32.05 -11.52 -9.95
CA ARG A 279 30.60 -11.68 -10.08
C ARG A 279 30.22 -12.57 -11.28
N ASN A 280 30.90 -12.39 -12.41
CA ASN A 280 30.68 -13.22 -13.60
C ASN A 280 31.10 -14.67 -13.37
N LYS A 281 32.19 -14.92 -12.64
CA LYS A 281 32.64 -16.26 -12.27
C LYS A 281 31.60 -16.95 -11.38
N ILE A 282 31.13 -16.28 -10.33
CA ILE A 282 30.07 -16.80 -9.43
C ILE A 282 28.81 -17.16 -10.23
N LEU A 283 28.40 -16.32 -11.19
CA LEU A 283 27.24 -16.60 -12.03
C LEU A 283 27.45 -17.80 -12.97
N ARG A 284 28.66 -18.00 -13.51
CA ARG A 284 29.00 -19.17 -14.33
C ARG A 284 28.97 -20.44 -13.51
N ASP A 285 29.58 -20.42 -12.33
CA ASP A 285 29.63 -21.56 -11.42
C ASP A 285 28.22 -21.95 -10.95
N ALA A 286 27.38 -20.96 -10.60
CA ALA A 286 25.98 -21.19 -10.23
C ALA A 286 25.15 -21.79 -11.39
N ARG A 287 25.40 -21.37 -12.64
CA ARG A 287 24.74 -21.95 -13.82
C ARG A 287 25.20 -23.38 -14.09
N ALA A 288 26.49 -23.67 -13.93
CA ALA A 288 27.04 -25.01 -14.07
C ALA A 288 26.44 -25.96 -13.02
N ALA A 289 26.38 -25.53 -11.75
CA ALA A 289 25.78 -26.31 -10.67
C ALA A 289 24.28 -26.62 -10.93
N LYS A 290 23.51 -25.62 -11.40
CA LYS A 290 22.11 -25.84 -11.79
C LYS A 290 21.98 -26.87 -12.92
N ARG A 291 22.86 -26.83 -13.92
CA ARG A 291 22.84 -27.77 -15.05
C ARG A 291 23.14 -29.21 -14.60
N VAL A 292 24.12 -29.40 -13.72
CA VAL A 292 24.42 -30.73 -13.15
C VAL A 292 23.23 -31.26 -12.37
N LYS A 293 22.60 -30.43 -11.53
CA LYS A 293 21.40 -30.81 -10.78
C LYS A 293 20.27 -31.27 -11.70
N THR A 294 19.97 -30.51 -12.76
CA THR A 294 18.92 -30.89 -13.73
C THR A 294 19.24 -32.18 -14.50
N LEU A 295 20.53 -32.45 -14.77
CA LEU A 295 20.94 -33.69 -15.42
C LEU A 295 20.79 -34.90 -14.50
N ASN A 296 21.13 -34.74 -13.21
CA ASN A 296 20.93 -35.80 -12.21
C ASN A 296 19.45 -36.10 -12.00
N GLU A 297 18.61 -35.07 -11.86
CA GLU A 297 17.15 -35.23 -11.75
C GLU A 297 16.57 -35.94 -12.99
N ALA A 298 17.04 -35.59 -14.20
CA ALA A 298 16.63 -36.26 -15.43
C ALA A 298 17.11 -37.72 -15.50
N ALA A 299 18.31 -38.02 -15.00
CA ALA A 299 18.84 -39.38 -14.94
C ALA A 299 18.06 -40.26 -13.94
N GLU A 300 17.72 -39.74 -12.77
CA GLU A 300 16.88 -40.42 -11.78
C GLU A 300 15.48 -40.70 -12.33
N LEU A 301 14.88 -39.73 -13.04
CA LEU A 301 13.56 -39.89 -13.65
C LEU A 301 13.59 -40.95 -14.77
N LYS A 302 14.66 -40.98 -15.56
CA LYS A 302 14.87 -42.02 -16.58
C LYS A 302 15.05 -43.41 -15.94
N ALA A 303 15.83 -43.52 -14.87
CA ALA A 303 16.03 -44.78 -14.14
C ALA A 303 14.72 -45.32 -13.57
N ARG A 304 13.86 -44.44 -13.04
CA ARG A 304 12.54 -44.81 -12.50
C ARG A 304 11.58 -45.30 -13.58
N VAL A 305 11.64 -44.74 -14.78
CA VAL A 305 10.82 -45.17 -15.92
C VAL A 305 11.31 -46.52 -16.47
N THR A 306 12.62 -46.76 -16.51
CA THR A 306 13.17 -48.02 -17.03
C THR A 306 13.17 -49.18 -16.02
N GLY A 307 13.20 -48.88 -14.71
CA GLY A 307 13.21 -49.89 -13.64
C GLY A 307 11.84 -50.32 -13.12
N GLY A 308 10.74 -49.79 -13.69
CA GLY A 308 9.37 -50.12 -13.28
C GLY A 308 8.65 -51.13 -14.18
N ALA A 309 9.38 -51.87 -15.02
CA ALA A 309 8.81 -52.83 -15.98
C ALA A 309 8.72 -54.28 -15.47
N ASP A 310 9.23 -54.56 -14.26
CA ASP A 310 9.03 -55.85 -13.58
C ASP A 310 7.83 -55.69 -12.61
N VAL A 311 6.63 -55.50 -13.17
CA VAL A 311 5.40 -55.76 -12.43
C VAL A 311 5.12 -57.23 -12.60
N ASP A 312 5.41 -57.97 -11.53
CA ASP A 312 5.00 -59.34 -11.30
C ASP A 312 3.56 -59.56 -11.76
N SER A 313 3.41 -60.28 -12.87
CA SER A 313 2.16 -60.92 -13.25
C SER A 313 1.98 -62.15 -12.37
N ASP A 314 1.81 -61.94 -11.06
CA ASP A 314 1.25 -62.96 -10.18
C ASP A 314 -0.26 -62.94 -10.37
N VAL A 315 -0.67 -63.78 -11.33
CA VAL A 315 -2.02 -64.27 -11.53
C VAL A 315 -2.39 -65.07 -10.28
N ASP A 316 -3.06 -64.41 -9.34
CA ASP A 316 -3.68 -65.09 -8.20
C ASP A 316 -5.04 -65.65 -8.64
N ASP A 317 -4.99 -66.87 -9.17
CA ASP A 317 -6.12 -67.77 -9.34
C ASP A 317 -6.55 -68.28 -7.94
N GLY A 318 -7.58 -67.68 -7.37
CA GLY A 318 -8.22 -68.17 -6.14
C GLY A 318 -9.51 -67.40 -5.86
N ALA A 319 -10.64 -67.76 -6.46
CA ALA A 319 -11.62 -68.65 -5.84
C ALA A 319 -11.94 -68.26 -4.39
N ASP A 320 -13.02 -67.50 -4.16
CA ASP A 320 -14.07 -68.03 -3.29
C ASP A 320 -15.41 -67.32 -3.50
N VAL A 321 -16.41 -68.15 -3.74
CA VAL A 321 -17.84 -67.85 -3.79
C VAL A 321 -18.41 -68.29 -2.45
N PRO A 322 -19.12 -67.42 -1.71
CA PRO A 322 -20.20 -67.87 -0.82
C PRO A 322 -21.51 -67.47 -1.50
N ASP A 323 -22.15 -68.40 -2.19
CA ASP A 323 -23.13 -69.35 -1.67
C ASP A 323 -24.23 -68.71 -0.82
N SER A 324 -25.42 -68.88 -1.37
CA SER A 324 -26.78 -68.62 -0.92
C SER A 324 -27.11 -69.07 0.52
N THR A 325 -28.16 -68.43 1.06
CA THR A 325 -29.09 -68.75 2.18
C THR A 325 -29.09 -67.62 3.20
N GLU A 326 -30.19 -67.01 3.64
CA GLU A 326 -31.63 -67.28 3.62
C GLU A 326 -32.39 -65.93 3.71
#